data_AF-Q1IUL2-F1
#
_entry.id   AF-Q1IUL2-F1
#
_cell.length_a   1.000
_cell.length_b   1.000
_cell.length_c   1.000
_cell.angle_alpha   90.00
_cell.angle_beta   90.00
_cell.angle_gamma   90.00
#
_symmetry.space_group_name_H-M   'P 1'
#
loop_
_entity.id
_entity.type
_entity.pdbx_description
1 polymer ?
#
loop_
_entity_poly.entity_id
_entity_poly.type
_entity_poly.pdbx_seq_one_letter_code
_entity_poly.pdbx_strand_id
1 'polypeptide(L)'
;MPLSHLPVYRSLHVRRVTHIVLAMFVLSCFTAPHLVAGTRKDIHESPNALQVLVNAPLKDVIDAVQQVSGDTVIYGTQSYQREKNLMGARRAESSKAFGDAAPAGTVIYKIAEGVLAPTNFKNTADMGTITVRYVVSRFDEKNTNVRIDAVFIENSSKHVHESDGSVEAAEFGEIRQRVEQIMARHETDRMEAERIARERNEKQAELDLAARQEAAKAAAAAPIDLEQRVVQLRRKAELRVKASGTQLKSAPYKGAASLQSLSPYTDVVVLIVTPFWYGVQTADGHRGWVYHAEVENLP
;
A
#
# COMPACT_ATOMS: atom_id res chain seq x y z
N MET A 1 6.27 -17.60 -51.25
CA MET A 1 6.35 -19.05 -51.58
C MET A 1 7.81 -19.47 -51.50
N PRO A 2 8.19 -20.68 -51.07
CA PRO A 2 7.50 -21.74 -50.30
C PRO A 2 8.17 -21.94 -48.89
N LEU A 3 7.49 -22.40 -47.83
CA LEU A 3 6.97 -23.73 -47.48
C LEU A 3 8.04 -24.79 -47.12
N SER A 4 8.05 -25.12 -45.81
CA SER A 4 8.13 -26.46 -45.17
C SER A 4 9.28 -27.43 -45.48
N HIS A 5 9.84 -28.05 -44.42
CA HIS A 5 9.73 -29.49 -44.12
C HIS A 5 10.66 -29.90 -42.95
N LEU A 6 10.09 -30.50 -41.89
CA LEU A 6 10.76 -31.48 -41.01
C LEU A 6 10.90 -32.81 -41.77
N PRO A 7 11.91 -33.65 -41.48
CA PRO A 7 11.67 -34.93 -40.75
C PRO A 7 12.81 -35.28 -39.74
N VAL A 8 12.60 -35.92 -38.58
CA VAL A 8 12.13 -37.30 -38.25
C VAL A 8 13.26 -38.36 -38.22
N TYR A 9 13.52 -38.83 -36.98
CA TYR A 9 13.76 -40.22 -36.50
C TYR A 9 14.96 -41.09 -36.93
N ARG A 10 15.48 -41.77 -35.88
CA ARG A 10 16.03 -43.15 -35.77
C ARG A 10 17.51 -43.20 -35.40
N SER A 11 18.04 -44.21 -34.71
CA SER A 11 17.53 -45.22 -33.78
C SER A 11 18.76 -46.06 -33.38
N LEU A 12 18.77 -46.58 -32.15
CA LEU A 12 19.41 -47.82 -31.70
C LEU A 12 20.94 -48.02 -31.86
N HIS A 13 21.58 -48.41 -30.75
CA HIS A 13 22.55 -49.53 -30.58
C HIS A 13 22.67 -49.74 -29.05
N VAL A 14 21.95 -50.66 -28.39
CA VAL A 14 22.14 -52.12 -28.24
C VAL A 14 23.60 -52.56 -28.04
N ARG A 15 23.91 -53.00 -26.81
CA ARG A 15 24.83 -54.10 -26.50
C ARG A 15 24.19 -54.97 -25.40
N ARG A 16 23.69 -56.15 -25.79
CA ARG A 16 24.21 -57.50 -25.50
C ARG A 16 24.07 -57.88 -24.01
N VAL A 17 23.03 -58.61 -23.59
CA VAL A 17 22.79 -60.07 -23.74
C VAL A 17 23.82 -60.92 -22.99
N THR A 18 23.38 -61.51 -21.87
CA THR A 18 23.49 -62.94 -21.62
C THR A 18 22.45 -63.40 -20.58
N HIS A 19 21.73 -64.44 -20.95
CA HIS A 19 20.65 -65.11 -20.23
C HIS A 19 21.18 -66.15 -19.24
N ILE A 20 20.50 -66.36 -18.11
CA ILE A 20 20.12 -67.71 -17.63
C ILE A 20 18.67 -67.63 -17.10
N VAL A 21 17.93 -68.69 -17.40
CA VAL A 21 16.48 -68.88 -17.41
C VAL A 21 16.05 -69.82 -16.27
N LEU A 22 14.73 -69.81 -15.97
CA LEU A 22 13.91 -70.83 -15.27
C LEU A 22 13.84 -70.68 -13.73
N ALA A 23 12.69 -70.73 -13.04
CA ALA A 23 11.34 -71.20 -13.38
C ALA A 23 10.28 -70.50 -12.50
N MET A 24 9.09 -70.28 -13.05
CA MET A 24 7.88 -69.92 -12.31
C MET A 24 7.40 -71.07 -11.41
N PHE A 25 7.04 -70.76 -10.16
CA PHE A 25 5.97 -71.49 -9.49
C PHE A 25 5.13 -70.54 -8.64
N VAL A 26 3.82 -70.67 -8.83
CA VAL A 26 2.72 -69.89 -8.28
C VAL A 26 2.63 -70.10 -6.76
N LEU A 27 2.58 -69.00 -5.99
CA LEU A 27 1.97 -69.02 -4.66
C LEU A 27 1.23 -67.70 -4.42
N SER A 28 -0.06 -67.70 -4.78
CA SER A 28 -1.06 -66.78 -4.27
C SER A 28 -1.34 -67.18 -2.82
N CYS A 29 -1.03 -66.31 -1.85
CA CYS A 29 -1.58 -66.38 -0.49
C CYS A 29 -1.31 -65.07 0.27
N PHE A 30 -2.40 -64.41 0.69
CA PHE A 30 -2.48 -63.40 1.76
C PHE A 30 -1.79 -62.04 1.55
N THR A 31 -2.41 -61.16 0.76
CA THR A 31 -2.40 -59.73 1.07
C THR A 31 -3.53 -59.46 2.07
N ALA A 32 -3.20 -59.43 3.35
CA ALA A 32 -4.11 -58.95 4.38
C ALA A 32 -4.50 -57.49 4.08
N PRO A 33 -5.78 -57.10 4.21
CA PRO A 33 -6.12 -55.69 4.26
C PRO A 33 -5.54 -55.17 5.58
N HIS A 34 -4.53 -54.31 5.50
CA HIS A 34 -4.19 -53.44 6.61
C HIS A 34 -5.39 -52.54 6.85
N LEU A 35 -6.25 -52.96 7.78
CA LEU A 35 -7.13 -52.08 8.53
C LEU A 35 -6.23 -51.03 9.17
N VAL A 36 -6.09 -49.88 8.50
CA VAL A 36 -5.71 -48.63 9.16
C VAL A 36 -6.88 -48.30 10.08
N ALA A 37 -6.85 -48.89 11.28
CA ALA A 37 -7.59 -48.37 12.42
C ALA A 37 -6.94 -47.02 12.73
N GLY A 38 -7.39 -45.97 12.03
CA GLY A 38 -7.17 -44.61 12.48
C GLY A 38 -7.85 -44.51 13.83
N THR A 39 -7.06 -44.48 14.91
CA THR A 39 -7.51 -43.96 16.19
C THR A 39 -8.06 -42.57 15.92
N ARG A 40 -9.38 -42.46 15.78
CA ARG A 40 -10.08 -41.19 15.76
C ARG A 40 -9.80 -40.59 17.13
N LYS A 41 -8.87 -39.65 17.17
CA LYS A 41 -8.55 -38.93 18.40
C LYS A 41 -9.82 -38.17 18.79
N ASP A 42 -10.44 -38.56 19.89
CA ASP A 42 -11.73 -38.00 20.31
C ASP A 42 -11.56 -36.50 20.62
N ILE A 43 -12.36 -35.68 19.93
CA ILE A 43 -12.51 -34.26 20.23
C ILE A 43 -13.54 -34.19 21.35
N HIS A 44 -13.15 -33.58 22.48
CA HIS A 44 -14.12 -33.27 23.52
C HIS A 44 -14.78 -31.93 23.19
N GLU A 45 -16.09 -31.97 23.03
CA GLU A 45 -16.96 -30.83 22.76
C GLU A 45 -17.90 -30.65 23.93
N SER A 46 -17.95 -29.45 24.49
CA SER A 46 -18.88 -29.15 25.56
C SER A 46 -20.31 -29.13 25.01
N PRO A 47 -21.28 -29.80 25.64
CA PRO A 47 -22.68 -29.76 25.21
C PRO A 47 -23.30 -28.35 25.36
N ASN A 48 -22.70 -27.50 26.19
CA ASN A 48 -23.15 -26.12 26.43
C ASN A 48 -22.31 -25.08 25.67
N ALA A 49 -21.54 -25.53 24.68
CA ALA A 49 -20.75 -24.64 23.84
C ALA A 49 -21.65 -23.58 23.18
N LEU A 50 -21.24 -22.32 23.29
CA LEU A 50 -21.90 -21.23 22.61
C LEU A 50 -21.36 -21.13 21.19
N GLN A 51 -22.24 -21.14 20.19
CA GLN A 51 -21.88 -20.88 18.79
C GLN A 51 -22.74 -19.76 18.23
N VAL A 52 -22.09 -18.69 17.75
CA VAL A 52 -22.75 -17.45 17.32
C VAL A 52 -22.10 -16.88 16.06
N LEU A 53 -22.93 -16.23 15.24
CA LEU A 53 -22.48 -15.48 14.07
C LEU A 53 -22.32 -14.00 14.47
N VAL A 54 -21.11 -13.47 14.34
CA VAL A 54 -20.79 -12.07 14.64
C VAL A 54 -20.71 -11.29 13.33
N ASN A 55 -21.44 -10.17 13.25
CA ASN A 55 -21.39 -9.24 12.12
C ASN A 55 -20.15 -8.33 12.21
N ALA A 56 -18.98 -8.94 12.08
CA ALA A 56 -17.70 -8.26 11.93
C ALA A 56 -16.71 -9.12 11.12
N PRO A 57 -15.78 -8.50 10.40
CA PRO A 57 -14.74 -9.22 9.65
C PRO A 57 -13.88 -10.12 10.54
N LEU A 58 -13.38 -11.22 9.96
CA LEU A 58 -12.57 -12.23 10.67
C LEU A 58 -11.43 -11.62 11.49
N LYS A 59 -10.72 -10.64 10.92
CA LYS A 59 -9.57 -10.00 11.57
C LYS A 59 -9.99 -9.29 12.85
N ASP A 60 -11.05 -8.49 12.82
CA ASP A 60 -11.48 -7.70 13.97
C ASP A 60 -12.02 -8.59 15.10
N VAL A 61 -12.68 -9.71 14.75
CA VAL A 61 -13.11 -10.72 15.72
C VAL A 61 -11.92 -11.45 16.34
N ILE A 62 -10.91 -11.83 15.56
CA ILE A 62 -9.67 -12.41 16.10
C ILE A 62 -8.99 -11.43 17.05
N ASP A 63 -8.86 -10.16 16.66
CA ASP A 63 -8.23 -9.12 17.50
C ASP A 63 -9.01 -8.94 18.81
N ALA A 64 -10.35 -8.94 18.76
CA ALA A 64 -11.20 -8.89 19.96
C ALA A 64 -10.98 -10.12 20.87
N VAL A 65 -11.01 -11.33 20.31
CA VAL A 65 -10.79 -12.58 21.06
C VAL A 65 -9.38 -12.62 21.67
N GLN A 66 -8.36 -12.14 20.96
CA GLN A 66 -6.99 -12.07 21.50
C GLN A 66 -6.87 -11.12 22.68
N GLN A 67 -7.65 -10.04 22.68
CA GLN A 67 -7.67 -9.06 23.77
C GLN A 67 -8.41 -9.62 25.00
N VAL A 68 -9.58 -10.25 24.80
CA VAL A 68 -10.32 -10.90 25.90
C VAL A 68 -9.55 -12.09 26.44
N SER A 69 -9.03 -12.97 25.60
CA SER A 69 -8.20 -14.10 26.07
C SER A 69 -6.88 -13.68 26.72
N GLY A 70 -6.41 -12.47 26.42
CA GLY A 70 -5.18 -11.88 26.96
C GLY A 70 -5.36 -11.17 28.30
N ASP A 71 -6.58 -10.92 28.76
CA ASP A 71 -6.81 -10.39 30.10
C ASP A 71 -6.67 -11.49 31.18
N THR A 72 -6.62 -11.06 32.43
CA THR A 72 -6.38 -11.95 33.58
C THR A 72 -7.65 -12.51 34.21
N VAL A 73 -8.81 -12.41 33.55
CA VAL A 73 -10.14 -12.61 34.16
C VAL A 73 -10.95 -13.65 33.38
N ILE A 74 -11.41 -14.74 33.99
CA ILE A 74 -12.47 -15.57 33.38
C ILE A 74 -13.82 -15.02 33.83
N TYR A 75 -14.65 -14.62 32.87
CA TYR A 75 -15.96 -14.05 33.11
C TYR A 75 -17.02 -15.13 33.30
N GLY A 76 -18.08 -14.81 34.06
CA GLY A 76 -19.20 -15.73 34.27
C GLY A 76 -18.91 -16.88 35.22
N THR A 77 -17.80 -16.84 35.97
CA THR A 77 -17.49 -17.77 37.06
C THR A 77 -16.65 -17.08 38.13
N GLN A 78 -16.64 -17.64 39.34
CA GLN A 78 -15.88 -17.16 40.49
C GLN A 78 -15.55 -18.34 41.42
N SER A 79 -14.44 -18.27 42.14
CA SER A 79 -14.11 -19.24 43.21
C SER A 79 -14.59 -18.76 44.57
N TYR A 80 -14.52 -17.46 44.83
CA TYR A 80 -14.92 -16.87 46.11
C TYR A 80 -16.12 -15.96 45.94
N GLN A 81 -17.09 -16.06 46.85
CA GLN A 81 -18.34 -15.29 46.76
C GLN A 81 -18.15 -13.76 46.80
N ARG A 82 -17.01 -13.29 47.29
CA ARG A 82 -16.67 -11.85 47.32
C ARG A 82 -16.07 -11.34 46.01
N GLU A 83 -15.66 -12.24 45.11
CA GLU A 83 -15.11 -11.90 43.82
C GLU A 83 -16.23 -11.94 42.78
N LYS A 84 -16.26 -10.95 41.88
CA LYS A 84 -17.26 -10.91 40.80
C LYS A 84 -16.91 -11.84 39.64
N ASN A 85 -15.61 -12.01 39.39
CA ASN A 85 -15.07 -12.83 38.32
C ASN A 85 -13.82 -13.55 38.81
N LEU A 86 -13.50 -14.67 38.19
CA LEU A 86 -12.30 -15.44 38.48
C LEU A 86 -11.05 -14.75 37.92
N MET A 87 -10.06 -14.52 38.77
CA MET A 87 -8.78 -13.89 38.41
C MET A 87 -7.68 -14.93 38.16
N GLY A 88 -6.55 -14.50 37.59
CA GLY A 88 -5.36 -15.34 37.37
C GLY A 88 -5.37 -16.11 36.06
N ALA A 89 -6.24 -15.72 35.13
CA ALA A 89 -6.27 -16.29 33.80
C ALA A 89 -5.05 -15.88 32.97
N ARG A 90 -4.65 -16.73 32.03
CA ARG A 90 -3.63 -16.44 31.03
C ARG A 90 -4.00 -17.02 29.68
N ARG A 91 -3.62 -16.31 28.61
CA ARG A 91 -3.72 -16.84 27.25
C ARG A 91 -2.78 -18.03 27.04
N ALA A 92 -3.24 -19.00 26.26
CA ALA A 92 -2.43 -20.11 25.77
C ALA A 92 -2.78 -20.43 24.31
N GLU A 93 -1.78 -20.90 23.57
CA GLU A 93 -1.96 -21.31 22.16
C GLU A 93 -2.40 -22.77 22.03
N SER A 94 -2.23 -23.57 23.10
CA SER A 94 -2.59 -24.98 23.13
C SER A 94 -3.12 -25.39 24.50
N SER A 95 -4.07 -26.31 24.52
CA SER A 95 -4.51 -27.04 25.72
C SER A 95 -4.92 -28.46 25.35
N LYS A 96 -4.74 -29.41 26.28
CA LYS A 96 -5.23 -30.80 26.14
C LYS A 96 -6.63 -30.99 26.73
N ALA A 97 -7.21 -29.95 27.32
CA ALA A 97 -8.51 -30.03 27.99
C ALA A 97 -9.66 -30.50 27.08
N PHE A 98 -9.50 -30.34 25.76
CA PHE A 98 -10.51 -30.70 24.78
C PHE A 98 -10.09 -31.82 23.82
N GLY A 99 -9.12 -32.65 24.23
CA GLY A 99 -8.44 -33.60 23.35
C GLY A 99 -7.36 -32.93 22.50
N ASP A 100 -6.63 -33.70 21.69
CA ASP A 100 -5.50 -33.18 20.90
C ASP A 100 -5.74 -33.14 19.37
N ALA A 101 -7.00 -33.03 18.95
CA ALA A 101 -7.37 -32.64 17.59
C ALA A 101 -7.94 -31.21 17.62
N ALA A 102 -7.31 -30.29 16.89
CA ALA A 102 -7.75 -28.90 16.84
C ALA A 102 -8.97 -28.77 15.89
N PRO A 103 -10.04 -28.06 16.30
CA PRO A 103 -11.16 -27.77 15.42
C PRO A 103 -10.74 -26.85 14.27
N ALA A 104 -11.52 -26.85 13.18
CA ALA A 104 -11.25 -26.00 12.02
C ALA A 104 -11.42 -24.51 12.38
N GLY A 105 -10.38 -23.70 12.16
CA GLY A 105 -10.38 -22.26 12.44
C GLY A 105 -9.15 -21.80 13.22
N THR A 106 -9.18 -20.54 13.67
CA THR A 106 -8.19 -20.01 14.62
C THR A 106 -8.64 -20.38 16.03
N VAL A 107 -7.78 -21.10 16.76
CA VAL A 107 -8.09 -21.58 18.11
C VAL A 107 -7.22 -20.85 19.12
N ILE A 108 -7.85 -20.29 20.15
CA ILE A 108 -7.19 -19.59 21.25
C ILE A 108 -7.70 -20.17 22.56
N TYR A 109 -6.84 -20.30 23.56
CA TYR A 109 -7.22 -20.77 24.88
C TYR A 109 -6.99 -19.70 25.93
N LYS A 110 -7.82 -19.72 26.98
CA LYS A 110 -7.62 -18.96 28.21
C LYS A 110 -7.71 -19.93 29.38
N ILE A 111 -6.67 -19.95 30.20
CA ILE A 111 -6.45 -20.97 31.23
C ILE A 111 -6.29 -20.28 32.59
N ALA A 112 -7.01 -20.78 33.60
CA ALA A 112 -6.79 -20.43 35.00
C ALA A 112 -6.52 -21.72 35.79
N GLU A 113 -5.34 -21.80 36.41
CA GLU A 113 -4.91 -22.95 37.22
C GLU A 113 -5.15 -22.66 38.72
N GLY A 114 -5.23 -23.70 39.54
CA GLY A 114 -5.37 -23.54 40.99
C GLY A 114 -6.74 -22.99 41.41
N VAL A 115 -7.76 -23.21 40.59
CA VAL A 115 -9.13 -22.70 40.80
C VAL A 115 -9.85 -23.63 41.75
N LEU A 116 -10.35 -23.09 42.86
CA LEU A 116 -11.08 -23.87 43.87
C LEU A 116 -12.59 -23.86 43.55
N ALA A 117 -13.16 -25.05 43.31
CA ALA A 117 -14.60 -25.30 43.16
C ALA A 117 -15.39 -24.13 42.50
N PRO A 118 -15.09 -23.81 41.22
CA PRO A 118 -15.66 -22.63 40.58
C PRO A 118 -17.17 -22.76 40.41
N THR A 119 -17.89 -21.63 40.56
CA THR A 119 -19.33 -21.58 40.28
C THR A 119 -19.62 -21.81 38.80
N ASN A 120 -20.84 -22.25 38.48
CA ASN A 120 -21.32 -22.50 37.11
C ASN A 120 -20.63 -23.68 36.40
N PHE A 121 -19.90 -24.49 37.17
CA PHE A 121 -19.47 -25.83 36.79
C PHE A 121 -20.15 -26.82 37.73
N LYS A 122 -20.84 -27.82 37.16
CA LYS A 122 -21.64 -28.76 37.97
C LYS A 122 -20.74 -29.72 38.73
N ASN A 123 -21.13 -30.08 39.96
CA ASN A 123 -20.49 -31.12 40.77
C ASN A 123 -18.99 -30.87 41.10
N THR A 124 -18.53 -29.62 41.10
CA THR A 124 -17.16 -29.28 41.47
C THR A 124 -17.02 -29.25 43.00
N ALA A 125 -15.97 -29.91 43.51
CA ALA A 125 -15.68 -29.90 44.96
C ALA A 125 -14.18 -29.77 45.30
N ASP A 126 -13.31 -29.82 44.28
CA ASP A 126 -11.86 -29.80 44.45
C ASP A 126 -11.22 -28.60 43.71
N MET A 127 -9.90 -28.45 43.87
CA MET A 127 -9.07 -27.53 43.11
C MET A 127 -8.75 -28.12 41.73
N GLY A 128 -8.73 -27.28 40.70
CA GLY A 128 -8.51 -27.69 39.33
C GLY A 128 -8.05 -26.58 38.41
N THR A 129 -8.25 -26.80 37.11
CA THR A 129 -7.90 -25.86 36.05
C THR A 129 -9.13 -25.57 35.19
N ILE A 130 -9.50 -24.31 35.01
CA ILE A 130 -10.47 -23.89 34.00
C ILE A 130 -9.74 -23.68 32.68
N THR A 131 -10.29 -24.21 31.60
CA THR A 131 -9.88 -23.89 30.23
C THR A 131 -11.10 -23.41 29.45
N VAL A 132 -11.01 -22.19 28.91
CA VAL A 132 -11.92 -21.66 27.90
C VAL A 132 -11.24 -21.79 26.54
N ARG A 133 -11.93 -22.37 25.56
CA ARG A 133 -11.49 -22.47 24.16
C ARG A 133 -12.35 -21.57 23.30
N TYR A 134 -11.71 -20.68 22.54
CA TYR A 134 -12.34 -19.90 21.49
C TYR A 134 -11.95 -20.48 20.13
N VAL A 135 -12.94 -20.75 19.28
CA VAL A 135 -12.74 -21.17 17.89
C VAL A 135 -13.36 -20.13 16.98
N VAL A 136 -12.52 -19.47 16.20
CA VAL A 136 -12.93 -18.39 15.30
C VAL A 136 -12.75 -18.83 13.86
N SER A 137 -13.82 -18.84 13.07
CA SER A 137 -13.78 -19.23 11.66
C SER A 137 -14.56 -18.27 10.77
N ARG A 138 -14.07 -18.09 9.54
CA ARG A 138 -14.73 -17.22 8.56
C ARG A 138 -16.10 -17.81 8.18
N PHE A 139 -17.13 -16.98 8.19
CA PHE A 139 -18.40 -17.31 7.54
C PHE A 139 -18.45 -16.69 6.14
N ASP A 140 -18.29 -15.36 6.06
CA ASP A 140 -18.11 -14.61 4.82
C ASP A 140 -17.15 -13.42 5.03
N GLU A 141 -17.16 -12.42 4.15
CA GLU A 141 -16.29 -11.22 4.26
C GLU A 141 -16.65 -10.30 5.44
N LYS A 142 -17.92 -10.27 5.85
CA LYS A 142 -18.46 -9.37 6.87
C LYS A 142 -18.86 -10.09 8.15
N ASN A 143 -19.00 -11.41 8.10
CA ASN A 143 -19.49 -12.23 9.19
C ASN A 143 -18.48 -13.31 9.58
N THR A 144 -18.40 -13.56 10.89
CA THR A 144 -17.45 -14.51 11.49
C THR A 144 -18.18 -15.42 12.48
N ASN A 145 -17.92 -16.72 12.41
CA ASN A 145 -18.39 -17.67 13.40
C ASN A 145 -17.46 -17.66 14.62
N VAL A 146 -18.05 -17.56 15.80
CA VAL A 146 -17.35 -17.71 17.08
C VAL A 146 -18.00 -18.87 17.83
N ARG A 147 -17.18 -19.84 18.24
CA ARG A 147 -17.55 -20.89 19.18
C ARG A 147 -16.73 -20.75 20.45
N ILE A 148 -17.39 -20.89 21.60
CA ILE A 148 -16.75 -20.85 22.92
C ILE A 148 -17.14 -22.12 23.67
N ASP A 149 -16.16 -22.84 24.21
CA ASP A 149 -16.34 -23.98 25.10
C ASP A 149 -15.62 -23.67 26.43
N ALA A 150 -16.20 -24.03 27.58
CA ALA A 150 -15.53 -23.92 28.88
C ALA A 150 -15.64 -25.20 29.71
N VAL A 151 -14.50 -25.68 30.21
CA VAL A 151 -14.41 -26.86 31.08
C VAL A 151 -13.53 -26.59 32.30
N PHE A 152 -13.87 -27.24 33.42
CA PHE A 152 -13.07 -27.29 34.63
C PHE A 152 -12.57 -28.72 34.84
N ILE A 153 -11.26 -28.92 35.02
CA ILE A 153 -10.67 -30.23 35.22
C ILE A 153 -10.03 -30.29 36.60
N GLU A 154 -10.50 -31.22 37.44
CA GLU A 154 -9.95 -31.41 38.79
C GLU A 154 -8.49 -31.85 38.76
N ASN A 155 -7.70 -31.40 39.72
CA ASN A 155 -6.29 -31.76 39.79
C ASN A 155 -6.07 -33.20 40.21
N SER A 156 -6.88 -33.71 41.16
CA SER A 156 -6.73 -35.03 41.76
C SER A 156 -7.30 -36.15 40.87
N SER A 157 -8.60 -36.07 40.56
CA SER A 157 -9.35 -37.11 39.84
C SER A 157 -9.21 -37.01 38.32
N LYS A 158 -8.77 -35.86 37.81
CA LYS A 158 -8.84 -35.48 36.39
C LYS A 158 -10.26 -35.53 35.81
N HIS A 159 -11.28 -35.50 36.67
CA HIS A 159 -12.66 -35.43 36.24
C HIS A 159 -12.93 -34.09 35.54
N VAL A 160 -13.65 -34.15 34.43
CA VAL A 160 -14.00 -32.98 33.62
C VAL A 160 -15.41 -32.54 33.99
N HIS A 161 -15.55 -31.29 34.34
CA HIS A 161 -16.79 -30.63 34.68
C HIS A 161 -17.11 -29.59 33.62
N GLU A 162 -18.27 -29.73 32.99
CA GLU A 162 -18.75 -28.80 31.99
C GLU A 162 -19.27 -27.52 32.64
N SER A 163 -19.00 -26.38 31.99
CA SER A 163 -19.74 -25.15 32.27
C SER A 163 -21.22 -25.36 32.00
N ASP A 164 -22.09 -24.67 32.73
CA ASP A 164 -23.53 -24.65 32.48
C ASP A 164 -23.95 -23.68 31.35
N GLY A 165 -22.98 -23.06 30.67
CA GLY A 165 -23.18 -22.06 29.61
C GLY A 165 -22.97 -20.61 30.07
N SER A 166 -22.86 -20.36 31.38
CA SER A 166 -22.69 -19.00 31.93
C SER A 166 -21.34 -18.38 31.57
N VAL A 167 -20.28 -19.18 31.57
CA VAL A 167 -18.92 -18.73 31.22
C VAL A 167 -18.87 -18.31 29.75
N GLU A 168 -19.39 -19.17 28.86
CA GLU A 168 -19.43 -18.93 27.42
C GLU A 168 -20.21 -17.66 27.08
N ALA A 169 -21.39 -17.48 27.69
CA ALA A 169 -22.21 -16.30 27.48
C ALA A 169 -21.53 -15.01 27.97
N ALA A 170 -20.88 -15.06 29.13
CA ALA A 170 -20.19 -13.90 29.70
C ALA A 170 -18.94 -13.52 28.88
N GLU A 171 -18.12 -14.50 28.52
CA GLU A 171 -16.94 -14.31 27.66
C GLU A 171 -17.33 -13.75 26.28
N PHE A 172 -18.43 -14.24 25.70
CA PHE A 172 -18.96 -13.66 24.46
C PHE A 172 -19.43 -12.22 24.64
N GLY A 173 -20.01 -11.87 25.79
CA GLY A 173 -20.39 -10.50 26.12
C GLY A 173 -19.21 -9.53 26.00
N GLU A 174 -18.06 -9.91 26.54
CA GLU A 174 -16.82 -9.12 26.47
C GLU A 174 -16.26 -9.07 25.04
N ILE A 175 -16.28 -10.19 24.31
CA ILE A 175 -15.86 -10.22 22.90
C ILE A 175 -16.73 -9.27 22.07
N ARG A 176 -18.05 -9.31 22.24
CA ARG A 176 -18.98 -8.43 21.54
C ARG A 176 -18.67 -6.96 21.82
N GLN A 177 -18.51 -6.60 23.10
CA GLN A 177 -18.15 -5.24 23.47
C GLN A 177 -16.83 -4.80 22.82
N ARG A 178 -15.85 -5.70 22.74
CA ARG A 178 -14.55 -5.40 22.15
C ARG A 178 -14.62 -5.23 20.62
N VAL A 179 -15.41 -6.08 19.94
CA VAL A 179 -15.71 -5.94 18.51
C VAL A 179 -16.37 -4.58 18.24
N GLU A 180 -17.38 -4.21 19.02
CA GLU A 180 -18.07 -2.91 18.89
C GLU A 180 -17.07 -1.74 19.03
N GLN A 181 -16.16 -1.80 19.99
CA GLN A 181 -15.12 -0.79 20.16
C GLN A 181 -14.13 -0.72 18.99
N ILE A 182 -13.77 -1.87 18.40
CA ILE A 182 -12.88 -1.91 17.23
C ILE A 182 -13.59 -1.29 16.02
N MET A 183 -14.85 -1.66 15.79
CA MET A 183 -15.65 -1.11 14.69
C MET A 183 -15.90 0.39 14.83
N ALA A 184 -16.18 0.86 16.05
CA ALA A 184 -16.33 2.29 16.32
C ALA A 184 -15.03 3.07 16.03
N ARG A 185 -13.87 2.50 16.36
CA ARG A 185 -12.56 3.08 16.01
C ARG A 185 -12.34 3.16 14.50
N HIS A 186 -12.64 2.08 13.77
CA HIS A 186 -12.55 2.08 12.31
C HIS A 186 -13.44 3.15 11.67
N GLU A 187 -14.63 3.37 12.21
CA GLU A 187 -15.52 4.43 11.74
C GLU A 187 -14.94 5.82 12.00
N THR A 188 -14.44 6.08 13.21
CA THR A 188 -13.83 7.38 13.55
C THR A 188 -12.59 7.65 12.70
N ASP A 189 -11.75 6.64 12.50
CA ASP A 189 -10.52 6.76 11.70
C ASP A 189 -10.86 7.01 10.23
N ARG A 190 -11.92 6.38 9.70
CA ARG A 190 -12.41 6.64 8.34
C ARG A 190 -12.93 8.07 8.19
N MET A 191 -13.77 8.53 9.12
CA MET A 191 -14.31 9.89 9.10
C MET A 191 -13.20 10.95 9.17
N GLU A 192 -12.20 10.71 10.01
CA GLU A 192 -11.05 11.60 10.16
C GLU A 192 -10.16 11.59 8.90
N ALA A 193 -9.89 10.42 8.33
CA ALA A 193 -9.14 10.31 7.08
C ALA A 193 -9.85 11.05 5.92
N GLU A 194 -11.18 10.95 5.84
CA GLU A 194 -11.97 11.70 4.86
C GLU A 194 -11.91 13.22 5.10
N ARG A 195 -11.96 13.66 6.36
CA ARG A 195 -11.81 15.09 6.70
C ARG A 195 -10.45 15.61 6.26
N ILE A 196 -9.38 14.90 6.61
CA ILE A 196 -8.01 15.25 6.22
C ILE A 196 -7.87 15.28 4.69
N ALA A 197 -8.47 14.32 3.98
CA ALA A 197 -8.44 14.28 2.53
C ALA A 197 -9.16 15.48 1.90
N ARG A 198 -10.32 15.90 2.45
CA ARG A 198 -11.04 17.10 1.99
C ARG A 198 -10.21 18.36 2.20
N GLU A 199 -9.67 18.58 3.40
CA GLU A 199 -8.84 19.74 3.69
C GLU A 199 -7.59 19.80 2.82
N ARG A 200 -6.99 18.63 2.53
CA ARG A 200 -5.85 18.55 1.62
C ARG A 200 -6.24 18.93 0.19
N ASN A 201 -7.38 18.46 -0.29
CA ASN A 201 -7.87 18.77 -1.62
C ASN A 201 -8.22 20.26 -1.76
N GLU A 202 -8.83 20.86 -0.74
CA GLU A 202 -9.14 22.30 -0.72
C GLU A 202 -7.87 23.15 -0.73
N LYS A 203 -6.89 22.84 0.12
CA LYS A 203 -5.59 23.52 0.11
C LYS A 203 -4.86 23.36 -1.22
N GLN A 204 -4.91 22.17 -1.81
CA GLN A 204 -4.32 21.96 -3.13
C GLN A 204 -5.02 22.80 -4.20
N ALA A 205 -6.35 22.88 -4.17
CA ALA A 205 -7.11 23.70 -5.11
C ALA A 205 -6.82 25.21 -4.95
N GLU A 206 -6.65 25.68 -3.71
CA GLU A 206 -6.24 27.05 -3.42
C GLU A 206 -4.84 27.35 -3.97
N LEU A 207 -3.88 26.45 -3.72
CA LEU A 207 -2.53 26.56 -4.27
C LEU A 207 -2.51 26.53 -5.80
N ASP A 208 -3.31 25.67 -6.42
CA ASP A 208 -3.43 25.58 -7.87
C ASP A 208 -4.04 26.85 -8.46
N LEU A 209 -5.05 27.44 -7.79
CA LEU A 209 -5.64 28.71 -8.21
C LEU A 209 -4.63 29.85 -8.08
N ALA A 210 -3.90 29.93 -6.96
CA ALA A 210 -2.85 30.91 -6.75
C ALA A 210 -1.75 30.78 -7.82
N ALA A 211 -1.29 29.56 -8.11
CA ALA A 211 -0.31 29.29 -9.14
C ALA A 211 -0.80 29.71 -10.54
N ARG A 212 -2.08 29.47 -10.87
CA ARG A 212 -2.69 29.93 -12.13
C ARG A 212 -2.77 31.45 -12.21
N GLN A 213 -3.12 32.12 -11.12
CA GLN A 213 -3.15 33.58 -11.06
C GLN A 213 -1.77 34.17 -11.25
N GLU A 214 -0.75 33.63 -10.59
CA GLU A 214 0.64 34.07 -10.78
C GLU A 214 1.14 33.80 -12.20
N ALA A 215 0.83 32.64 -12.78
CA ALA A 215 1.16 32.33 -14.18
C ALA A 215 0.46 33.29 -15.15
N ALA A 216 -0.81 33.64 -14.91
CA ALA A 216 -1.55 34.60 -15.72
C ALA A 216 -0.96 36.01 -15.63
N LYS A 217 -0.57 36.46 -14.42
CA LYS A 217 0.13 37.74 -14.23
C LYS A 217 1.47 37.78 -14.95
N ALA A 218 2.26 36.71 -14.86
CA ALA A 218 3.54 36.60 -15.56
C ALA A 218 3.36 36.62 -17.09
N ALA A 219 2.36 35.90 -17.61
CA ALA A 219 2.04 35.91 -19.04
C ALA A 219 1.57 37.28 -19.54
N ALA A 220 0.83 38.04 -18.73
CA ALA A 220 0.39 39.39 -19.06
C ALA A 220 1.55 40.41 -19.07
N ALA A 221 2.57 40.22 -18.22
CA ALA A 221 3.75 41.09 -18.17
C ALA A 221 4.79 40.80 -19.28
N ALA A 222 4.82 39.58 -19.81
CA ALA A 222 5.77 39.16 -20.86
C ALA A 222 5.75 40.03 -22.14
N PRO A 223 4.61 40.38 -22.76
CA PRO A 223 4.60 41.22 -23.97
C PRO A 223 5.10 42.64 -23.69
N ILE A 224 4.82 43.21 -22.51
CA ILE A 224 5.29 44.55 -22.15
C ILE A 224 6.82 44.58 -22.06
N ASP A 225 7.43 43.57 -21.43
CA ASP A 225 8.89 43.45 -21.35
C ASP A 225 9.53 43.24 -22.74
N LEU A 226 8.90 42.41 -23.58
CA LEU A 226 9.36 42.18 -24.96
C LEU A 226 9.28 43.45 -25.82
N GLU A 227 8.17 44.19 -25.75
CA GLU A 227 8.00 45.45 -26.46
C GLU A 227 9.03 46.50 -26.02
N GLN A 228 9.24 46.66 -24.71
CA GLN A 228 10.27 47.54 -24.16
C GLN A 228 11.66 47.14 -24.68
N ARG A 229 11.95 45.84 -24.72
CA ARG A 229 13.23 45.32 -25.22
C ARG A 229 13.40 45.53 -26.72
N VAL A 230 12.36 45.36 -27.53
CA VAL A 230 12.38 45.66 -28.97
C VAL A 230 12.61 47.15 -29.21
N VAL A 231 11.94 48.03 -28.48
CA VAL A 231 12.14 49.49 -28.59
C VAL A 231 13.58 49.86 -28.22
N GLN A 232 14.11 49.31 -27.12
CA GLN A 232 15.51 49.54 -26.74
C GLN A 232 16.51 49.03 -27.78
N LEU A 233 16.26 47.85 -28.37
CA LEU A 233 17.13 47.28 -29.39
C LEU A 233 17.08 48.08 -30.69
N ARG A 234 15.90 48.57 -31.11
CA ARG A 234 15.76 49.46 -32.28
C ARG A 234 16.54 50.74 -32.11
N ARG A 235 16.41 51.42 -30.97
CA ARG A 235 17.19 52.64 -30.66
C ARG A 235 18.70 52.43 -30.69
N LYS A 236 19.17 51.21 -30.35
CA LYS A 236 20.60 50.86 -30.41
C LYS A 236 21.07 50.49 -31.83
N ALA A 237 20.17 50.03 -32.69
CA ALA A 237 20.48 49.58 -34.04
C ALA A 237 20.33 50.68 -35.10
N GLU A 238 19.50 51.69 -34.84
CA GLU A 238 19.27 52.82 -35.75
C GLU A 238 20.27 53.95 -35.47
N LEU A 239 21.04 54.31 -36.50
CA LEU A 239 22.00 55.40 -36.49
C LEU A 239 21.62 56.45 -37.52
N ARG A 240 22.08 57.68 -37.31
CA ARG A 240 21.90 58.80 -38.23
C ARG A 240 23.25 59.24 -38.79
N VAL A 241 23.29 59.48 -40.09
CA VAL A 241 24.44 60.10 -40.76
C VAL A 241 24.59 61.54 -40.28
N LYS A 242 25.81 61.93 -39.91
CA LYS A 242 26.10 63.28 -39.41
C LYS A 242 25.87 64.37 -40.46
N ALA A 243 25.86 65.63 -40.00
CA ALA A 243 25.63 66.83 -40.83
C ALA A 243 26.53 66.96 -42.07
N SER A 244 27.70 66.31 -42.08
CA SER A 244 28.63 66.31 -43.22
C SER A 244 28.22 65.40 -44.37
N GLY A 245 27.23 64.53 -44.17
CA GLY A 245 26.95 63.41 -45.09
C GLY A 245 28.05 62.33 -45.04
N THR A 246 27.82 61.22 -45.72
CA THR A 246 28.82 60.14 -45.89
C THR A 246 28.61 59.39 -47.21
N GLN A 247 29.50 58.47 -47.55
CA GLN A 247 29.36 57.57 -48.68
C GLN A 247 29.20 56.14 -48.17
N LEU A 248 28.18 55.44 -48.67
CA LEU A 248 27.98 54.03 -48.46
C LEU A 248 29.02 53.24 -49.25
N LYS A 249 29.90 52.51 -48.56
CA LYS A 249 31.01 51.75 -49.17
C LYS A 249 30.62 50.29 -49.44
N SER A 250 31.25 49.67 -50.43
CA SER A 250 31.03 48.25 -50.75
C SER A 250 31.70 47.29 -49.75
N ALA A 251 32.73 47.73 -49.03
CA ALA A 251 33.49 46.91 -48.09
C ALA A 251 34.05 47.77 -46.91
N PRO A 252 34.39 47.15 -45.76
CA PRO A 252 34.77 47.85 -44.53
C PRO A 252 36.25 48.32 -44.50
N TYR A 253 36.66 49.13 -45.47
CA TYR A 253 37.96 49.80 -45.49
C TYR A 253 37.90 51.09 -46.34
N LYS A 254 38.79 52.05 -46.07
CA LYS A 254 38.68 53.43 -46.59
C LYS A 254 38.69 53.52 -48.12
N GLY A 255 39.47 52.68 -48.78
CA GLY A 255 39.63 52.66 -50.24
C GLY A 255 38.54 51.89 -50.99
N ALA A 256 37.52 51.35 -50.31
CA ALA A 256 36.46 50.60 -50.97
C ALA A 256 35.64 51.51 -51.91
N ALA A 257 35.09 50.90 -52.96
CA ALA A 257 34.23 51.60 -53.92
C ALA A 257 32.99 52.16 -53.21
N SER A 258 32.61 53.39 -53.57
CA SER A 258 31.40 54.03 -53.06
C SER A 258 30.20 53.56 -53.88
N LEU A 259 29.24 52.94 -53.21
CA LEU A 259 27.99 52.47 -53.79
C LEU A 259 26.98 53.60 -53.94
N GLN A 260 26.88 54.47 -52.94
CA GLN A 260 25.88 55.55 -52.88
C GLN A 260 26.37 56.68 -51.98
N SER A 261 26.03 57.92 -52.30
CA SER A 261 26.20 59.03 -51.35
C SER A 261 24.98 59.13 -50.45
N LEU A 262 25.19 59.14 -49.13
CA LEU A 262 24.13 59.33 -48.15
C LEU A 262 24.08 60.80 -47.74
N SER A 263 22.91 61.40 -47.86
CA SER A 263 22.67 62.79 -47.45
C SER A 263 22.88 62.97 -45.94
N PRO A 264 23.22 64.17 -45.48
CA PRO A 264 23.19 64.51 -44.06
C PRO A 264 21.86 64.10 -43.42
N TYR A 265 21.92 63.60 -42.19
CA TYR A 265 20.75 63.19 -41.40
C TYR A 265 19.94 62.01 -41.96
N THR A 266 20.53 61.24 -42.88
CA THR A 266 19.93 59.98 -43.36
C THR A 266 19.97 58.93 -42.25
N ASP A 267 18.84 58.29 -41.99
CA ASP A 267 18.73 57.20 -41.02
C ASP A 267 19.14 55.86 -41.65
N VAL A 268 19.93 55.08 -40.91
CA VAL A 268 20.46 53.79 -41.33
C VAL A 268 20.34 52.77 -40.21
N VAL A 269 20.10 51.50 -40.58
CA VAL A 269 19.99 50.39 -39.62
C VAL A 269 21.28 49.58 -39.65
N VAL A 270 21.90 49.36 -38.49
CA VAL A 270 23.11 48.55 -38.34
C VAL A 270 22.77 47.06 -38.41
N LEU A 271 23.40 46.36 -39.36
CA LEU A 271 23.31 44.91 -39.53
C LEU A 271 24.58 44.20 -39.00
N ILE A 272 25.75 44.84 -39.11
CA ILE A 272 27.04 44.26 -38.71
C ILE A 272 27.87 45.33 -38.00
N VAL A 273 28.48 44.97 -36.86
CA VAL A 273 29.38 45.84 -36.10
C VAL A 273 30.81 45.33 -36.22
N THR A 274 31.74 46.19 -36.60
CA THR A 274 33.19 45.93 -36.57
C THR A 274 33.88 47.03 -35.76
N PRO A 275 35.19 46.94 -35.45
CA PRO A 275 35.86 47.97 -34.65
C PRO A 275 35.80 49.40 -35.22
N PHE A 276 35.66 49.54 -36.55
CA PHE A 276 35.72 50.85 -37.22
C PHE A 276 34.61 51.10 -38.26
N TRP A 277 33.88 50.05 -38.66
CA TRP A 277 32.84 50.11 -39.69
C TRP A 277 31.53 49.48 -39.24
N TYR A 278 30.42 50.14 -39.56
CA TYR A 278 29.09 49.56 -39.48
C TYR A 278 28.67 49.07 -40.87
N GLY A 279 28.27 47.80 -40.96
CA GLY A 279 27.50 47.32 -42.09
C GLY A 279 26.06 47.75 -41.89
N VAL A 280 25.53 48.59 -42.78
CA VAL A 280 24.23 49.23 -42.62
C VAL A 280 23.31 48.97 -43.80
N GLN A 281 22.02 49.12 -43.56
CA GLN A 281 20.97 49.16 -44.57
C GLN A 281 20.26 50.53 -44.52
N THR A 282 20.10 51.16 -45.68
CA THR A 282 19.32 52.40 -45.82
C THR A 282 17.82 52.10 -45.89
N ALA A 283 16.98 53.12 -45.71
CA ALA A 283 15.52 52.99 -45.84
C ALA A 283 15.09 52.43 -47.20
N ASP A 284 15.85 52.73 -48.26
CA ASP A 284 15.60 52.25 -49.63
C ASP A 284 16.07 50.80 -49.86
N GLY A 285 16.55 50.12 -48.80
CA GLY A 285 16.96 48.72 -48.84
C GLY A 285 18.41 48.48 -49.28
N HIS A 286 19.14 49.52 -49.68
CA HIS A 286 20.55 49.40 -50.11
C HIS A 286 21.46 49.07 -48.92
N ARG A 287 22.41 48.17 -49.13
CA ARG A 287 23.34 47.70 -48.11
C ARG A 287 24.76 48.10 -48.44
N GLY A 288 25.52 48.44 -47.41
CA GLY A 288 26.94 48.73 -47.53
C GLY A 288 27.55 49.08 -46.19
N TRP A 289 28.68 49.77 -46.20
CA TRP A 289 29.47 50.05 -45.02
C TRP A 289 29.65 51.55 -44.81
N VAL A 290 29.52 52.00 -43.56
CA VAL A 290 29.78 53.38 -43.14
C VAL A 290 30.77 53.40 -41.99
N TYR A 291 31.59 54.45 -41.92
CA TYR A 291 32.60 54.58 -40.88
C TYR A 291 31.96 55.05 -39.57
N HIS A 292 32.35 54.46 -38.43
CA HIS A 292 31.70 54.76 -37.13
C HIS A 292 31.69 56.25 -36.79
N ALA A 293 32.74 56.99 -37.17
CA ALA A 293 32.87 58.40 -36.83
C ALA A 293 31.91 59.32 -37.62
N GLU A 294 31.30 58.82 -38.70
CA GLU A 294 30.45 59.58 -39.62
C GLU A 294 28.95 59.40 -39.34
N VAL A 295 28.62 58.56 -38.37
CA VAL A 295 27.27 58.31 -37.89
C VAL A 295 27.19 58.58 -36.39
N GLU A 296 25.98 58.85 -35.91
CA GLU A 296 25.68 59.08 -34.51
C GLU A 296 24.38 58.36 -34.12
N ASN A 297 24.18 58.13 -32.83
CA ASN A 297 22.92 57.54 -32.36
C ASN A 297 21.78 58.53 -32.59
N LEU A 298 20.60 58.00 -32.90
CA LEU A 298 19.40 58.82 -32.91
C LEU A 298 19.16 59.45 -31.52
N PRO A 299 18.65 60.70 -31.47
CA PRO A 299 18.30 61.37 -30.21
C PRO A 299 17.17 60.66 -29.44
#